data_AF-A0A2Z4URW2-F1
#
_entry.id   AF-A0A2Z4URW2-F1
#
_cell.length_a   1.000
_cell.length_b   1.000
_cell.length_c   1.000
_cell.angle_alpha   90.00
_cell.angle_beta   90.00
_cell.angle_gamma   90.00
#
_symmetry.space_group_name_H-M   'P 1'
#
loop_
_entity.id
_entity.type
_entity.pdbx_description
1 polymer ?
#
loop_
_entity_poly.entity_id
_entity_poly.type
_entity_poly.pdbx_seq_one_letter_code
_entity_poly.pdbx_strand_id
1 'polypeptide(L)'
;MERADAGIGALVRLLDSDTGEEAEDAQHALIRLGPRVLDQVIAAVPGLGAFGQLCAVDVFNALKDPRPGEVLTGLLDSTDSTVRQWAAESLGELGIRAAVPRLLALYASLLGTGVDPLECEGEAVRWALTELGGRREVLPPRAGALARRYEALQGGRAWPVADLAEAVSDLAGHGQAVYGFGLLRIGAERRASHAGGGIDWASEVDWGAPWPELVAACREWALLAAEAAGPGPGSGSAPGSAPGSAPGSAPGSGLVARIDWVDASDVRAP
;
A
#
# COMPACT_ATOMS: atom_id res chain seq x y z
N MET A 1 -28.11 -26.73 -8.40
CA MET A 1 -27.89 -25.27 -8.29
C MET A 1 -28.47 -24.79 -6.97
N GLU A 2 -29.78 -24.96 -6.75
CA GLU A 2 -30.52 -24.53 -5.54
C GLU A 2 -29.92 -24.93 -4.18
N ARG A 3 -29.42 -26.18 -4.02
CA ARG A 3 -28.72 -26.60 -2.77
C ARG A 3 -27.32 -25.96 -2.60
N ALA A 4 -26.64 -25.64 -3.70
CA ALA A 4 -25.34 -24.97 -3.64
C ALA A 4 -25.50 -23.48 -3.35
N ASP A 5 -26.54 -22.86 -3.90
CA ASP A 5 -26.91 -21.45 -3.63
C ASP A 5 -27.38 -21.27 -2.18
N ALA A 6 -28.17 -22.21 -1.66
CA ALA A 6 -28.52 -22.23 -0.24
C ALA A 6 -27.30 -22.39 0.69
N GLY A 7 -26.25 -23.08 0.23
CA GLY A 7 -24.98 -23.20 0.95
C GLY A 7 -24.16 -21.91 0.94
N ILE A 8 -24.06 -21.24 -0.21
CA ILE A 8 -23.34 -19.96 -0.32
C ILE A 8 -24.03 -18.89 0.54
N GLY A 9 -25.35 -18.78 0.50
CA GLY A 9 -26.09 -17.84 1.37
C GLY A 9 -25.98 -18.13 2.87
N ALA A 10 -25.65 -19.36 3.28
CA ALA A 10 -25.32 -19.66 4.67
C ALA A 10 -23.91 -19.18 5.03
N LEU A 11 -22.93 -19.43 4.17
CA LEU A 11 -21.54 -18.96 4.35
C LEU A 11 -21.47 -17.42 4.38
N VAL A 12 -22.22 -16.74 3.51
CA VAL A 12 -22.29 -15.28 3.49
C VAL A 12 -22.79 -14.71 4.81
N ARG A 13 -23.79 -15.35 5.44
CA ARG A 13 -24.29 -14.92 6.76
C ARG A 13 -23.29 -15.17 7.89
N LEU A 14 -22.46 -16.20 7.76
CA LEU A 14 -21.41 -16.50 8.74
C LEU A 14 -20.26 -15.49 8.72
N LEU A 15 -20.13 -14.66 7.68
CA LEU A 15 -19.17 -13.56 7.68
C LEU A 15 -19.43 -12.56 8.81
N ASP A 16 -20.69 -12.43 9.26
CA ASP A 16 -21.10 -11.62 10.42
C ASP A 16 -21.08 -12.38 11.75
N SER A 17 -20.48 -13.57 11.80
CA SER A 17 -20.43 -14.32 13.07
C SER A 17 -19.69 -13.51 14.15
N ASP A 18 -20.24 -13.51 15.36
CA ASP A 18 -19.61 -12.94 16.55
C ASP A 18 -18.29 -13.66 16.91
N THR A 19 -18.08 -14.87 16.36
CA THR A 19 -16.84 -15.63 16.53
C THR A 19 -15.97 -15.49 15.28
N GLY A 20 -14.74 -14.98 15.46
CA GLY A 20 -13.80 -14.79 14.35
C GLY A 20 -13.48 -16.09 13.61
N GLU A 21 -13.49 -17.24 14.30
CA GLU A 21 -13.21 -18.56 13.70
C GLU A 21 -14.28 -18.97 12.68
N GLU A 22 -15.57 -18.80 12.99
CA GLU A 22 -16.65 -19.16 12.05
C GLU A 22 -16.65 -18.25 10.81
N ALA A 23 -16.35 -16.95 11.00
CA ALA A 23 -16.24 -16.00 9.90
C ALA A 23 -15.03 -16.30 9.00
N GLU A 24 -13.88 -16.63 9.59
CA GLU A 24 -12.67 -17.03 8.85
C GLU A 24 -12.89 -18.33 8.06
N ASP A 25 -13.55 -19.33 8.68
CA ASP A 25 -13.91 -20.57 8.00
C ASP A 25 -14.86 -20.32 6.82
N ALA A 26 -15.84 -19.42 7.00
CA ALA A 26 -16.76 -19.03 5.96
C ALA A 26 -16.04 -18.29 4.81
N GLN A 27 -15.15 -17.36 5.13
CA GLN A 27 -14.29 -16.65 4.18
C GLN A 27 -13.45 -17.63 3.36
N HIS A 28 -12.74 -18.55 4.02
CA HIS A 28 -11.94 -19.58 3.35
C HIS A 28 -12.79 -20.50 2.48
N ALA A 29 -13.99 -20.86 2.92
CA ALA A 29 -14.92 -21.64 2.12
C ALA A 29 -15.36 -20.89 0.86
N LEU A 30 -15.74 -19.61 0.97
CA LEU A 30 -16.12 -18.76 -0.16
C LEU A 30 -14.97 -18.62 -1.17
N ILE A 31 -13.74 -18.42 -0.70
CA ILE A 31 -12.54 -18.34 -1.55
C ILE A 31 -12.32 -19.66 -2.31
N ARG A 32 -12.42 -20.81 -1.63
CA ARG A 32 -12.30 -22.14 -2.28
C ARG A 32 -13.38 -22.40 -3.32
N LEU A 33 -14.58 -21.86 -3.12
CA LEU A 33 -15.68 -21.99 -4.08
C LEU A 33 -15.45 -21.14 -5.34
N GLY A 34 -14.58 -20.13 -5.28
CA GLY A 34 -14.10 -19.36 -6.41
C GLY A 34 -15.09 -18.28 -6.92
N PRO A 35 -14.84 -17.71 -8.12
CA PRO A 35 -15.56 -16.53 -8.62
C PRO A 35 -17.09 -16.67 -8.75
N ARG A 36 -17.65 -17.88 -8.71
CA ARG A 36 -19.10 -18.11 -8.74
C ARG A 36 -19.85 -17.58 -7.51
N VAL A 37 -19.15 -17.33 -6.40
CA VAL A 37 -19.80 -16.79 -5.19
C VAL A 37 -20.04 -15.28 -5.28
N LEU A 38 -19.34 -14.59 -6.18
CA LEU A 38 -19.29 -13.12 -6.18
C LEU A 38 -20.67 -12.47 -6.27
N ASP A 39 -21.56 -12.95 -7.12
CA ASP A 39 -22.88 -12.33 -7.27
C ASP A 39 -23.68 -12.35 -5.95
N GLN A 40 -23.56 -13.43 -5.17
CA GLN A 40 -24.23 -13.55 -3.87
C GLN A 40 -23.54 -12.73 -2.78
N VAL A 41 -22.19 -12.72 -2.76
CA VAL A 41 -21.43 -11.93 -1.79
C VAL A 41 -21.65 -10.43 -2.05
N ILE A 42 -21.55 -9.98 -3.30
CA ILE A 42 -21.78 -8.58 -3.72
C ILE A 42 -23.18 -8.11 -3.29
N ALA A 43 -24.21 -8.94 -3.51
CA ALA A 43 -25.58 -8.59 -3.14
C ALA A 43 -25.80 -8.49 -1.62
N ALA A 44 -25.00 -9.19 -0.82
CA ALA A 44 -25.17 -9.27 0.62
C ALA A 44 -24.38 -8.21 1.41
N VAL A 45 -23.22 -7.76 0.90
CA VAL A 45 -22.32 -6.80 1.57
C VAL A 45 -23.03 -5.58 2.18
N PRO A 46 -24.01 -4.92 1.52
CA PRO A 46 -24.70 -3.77 2.11
C PRO A 46 -25.49 -4.09 3.39
N GLY A 47 -25.86 -5.36 3.60
CA GLY A 47 -26.56 -5.83 4.79
C GLY A 47 -25.66 -6.41 5.88
N LEU A 48 -24.36 -6.57 5.61
CA LEU A 48 -23.39 -7.09 6.59
C LEU A 48 -22.98 -6.00 7.58
N GLY A 49 -22.60 -6.41 8.79
CA GLY A 49 -21.91 -5.55 9.76
C GLY A 49 -20.49 -5.19 9.30
N ALA A 50 -19.84 -4.25 9.99
CA ALA A 50 -18.50 -3.79 9.61
C ALA A 50 -17.49 -4.95 9.49
N PHE A 51 -17.54 -5.90 10.43
CA PHE A 51 -16.68 -7.09 10.39
C PHE A 51 -16.98 -7.98 9.16
N GLY A 52 -18.25 -8.31 8.88
CA GLY A 52 -18.61 -9.10 7.71
C GLY A 52 -18.30 -8.39 6.38
N GLN A 53 -18.37 -7.06 6.34
CA GLN A 53 -17.92 -6.27 5.19
C GLN A 53 -16.41 -6.43 4.97
N LEU A 54 -15.59 -6.37 6.03
CA LEU A 54 -14.14 -6.60 5.94
C LEU A 54 -13.83 -8.01 5.43
N CYS A 55 -14.49 -9.05 5.99
CA CYS A 55 -14.34 -10.43 5.50
C CYS A 55 -14.73 -10.57 4.03
N ALA A 56 -15.79 -9.88 3.58
CA ALA A 56 -16.20 -9.90 2.19
C ALA A 56 -15.17 -9.21 1.26
N VAL A 57 -14.58 -8.09 1.70
CA VAL A 57 -13.48 -7.41 0.97
C VAL A 57 -12.29 -8.34 0.78
N ASP A 58 -11.91 -9.11 1.80
CA ASP A 58 -10.85 -10.11 1.65
C ASP A 58 -11.20 -11.20 0.65
N VAL A 59 -12.45 -11.69 0.63
CA VAL A 59 -12.91 -12.64 -0.38
C VAL A 59 -12.72 -12.04 -1.78
N PHE A 60 -13.08 -10.77 -1.98
CA PHE A 60 -12.89 -10.09 -3.27
C PHE A 60 -11.42 -9.99 -3.67
N ASN A 61 -10.55 -9.58 -2.74
CA ASN A 61 -9.11 -9.47 -2.96
C ASN A 61 -8.47 -10.83 -3.26
N ALA A 62 -8.86 -11.90 -2.56
CA ALA A 62 -8.35 -13.23 -2.81
C ALA A 62 -8.76 -13.77 -4.20
N LEU A 63 -9.96 -13.42 -4.67
CA LEU A 63 -10.47 -13.85 -5.97
C LEU A 63 -9.94 -13.02 -7.14
N LYS A 64 -9.40 -11.82 -6.90
CA LYS A 64 -8.80 -10.92 -7.90
C LYS A 64 -9.72 -10.64 -9.11
N ASP A 65 -11.02 -10.55 -8.86
CA ASP A 65 -12.05 -10.31 -9.87
C ASP A 65 -12.64 -8.90 -9.68
N PRO A 66 -12.75 -8.08 -10.75
CA PRO A 66 -13.17 -6.69 -10.64
C PRO A 66 -14.69 -6.48 -10.48
N ARG A 67 -15.52 -7.53 -10.57
CA ARG A 67 -16.99 -7.43 -10.44
C ARG A 67 -17.49 -6.72 -9.17
N PRO A 68 -16.83 -6.81 -7.99
CA PRO A 68 -17.25 -6.09 -6.79
C PRO A 68 -17.03 -4.57 -6.83
N GLY A 69 -16.53 -4.00 -7.93
CA GLY A 69 -16.13 -2.59 -8.00
C GLY A 69 -17.20 -1.59 -7.54
N GLU A 70 -18.48 -1.81 -7.89
CA GLU A 70 -19.57 -0.92 -7.44
C GLU A 70 -19.80 -1.01 -5.94
N VAL A 71 -19.84 -2.23 -5.37
CA VAL A 71 -20.09 -2.40 -3.93
C VAL A 71 -18.91 -1.91 -3.11
N LEU A 72 -17.67 -2.14 -3.56
CA LEU A 72 -16.45 -1.60 -2.96
C LEU A 72 -16.44 -0.06 -3.00
N THR A 73 -16.90 0.55 -4.09
CA THR A 73 -17.03 2.01 -4.18
C THR A 73 -18.04 2.53 -3.16
N GLY A 74 -19.14 1.81 -2.92
CA GLY A 74 -20.13 2.14 -1.89
C GLY A 74 -19.58 2.03 -0.47
N LEU A 75 -18.65 1.11 -0.20
CA LEU A 75 -18.02 0.96 1.12
C LEU A 75 -17.13 2.14 1.51
N LEU A 76 -16.70 2.98 0.56
CA LEU A 76 -16.04 4.26 0.84
C LEU A 76 -16.94 5.25 1.60
N ASP A 77 -18.24 4.98 1.70
CA ASP A 77 -19.23 5.80 2.44
C ASP A 77 -19.51 5.24 3.84
N SER A 78 -18.84 4.16 4.24
CA SER A 78 -19.00 3.56 5.55
C SER A 78 -18.67 4.56 6.66
N THR A 79 -19.40 4.47 7.78
CA THR A 79 -19.05 5.22 9.00
C THR A 79 -17.79 4.65 9.68
N ASP A 80 -17.44 3.39 9.39
CA ASP A 80 -16.25 2.72 9.92
C ASP A 80 -15.02 3.02 9.05
N SER A 81 -13.99 3.62 9.64
CA SER A 81 -12.74 3.98 8.92
C SER A 81 -11.97 2.77 8.42
N THR A 82 -12.03 1.63 9.13
CA THR A 82 -11.38 0.38 8.72
C THR A 82 -12.02 -0.15 7.44
N VAL A 83 -13.36 -0.11 7.36
CA VAL A 83 -14.09 -0.51 6.15
C VAL A 83 -13.73 0.41 4.98
N ARG A 84 -13.66 1.73 5.19
CA ARG A 84 -13.25 2.67 4.14
C ARG A 84 -11.83 2.42 3.65
N GLN A 85 -10.89 2.19 4.58
CA GLN A 85 -9.51 1.86 4.28
C GLN A 85 -9.41 0.61 3.39
N TRP A 86 -9.98 -0.51 3.82
CA TRP A 86 -9.90 -1.78 3.09
C TRP A 86 -10.59 -1.72 1.75
N ALA A 87 -11.71 -0.99 1.65
CA ALA A 87 -12.37 -0.73 0.38
C ALA A 87 -11.45 0.03 -0.58
N ALA A 88 -10.77 1.08 -0.11
CA ALA A 88 -9.82 1.84 -0.93
C ALA A 88 -8.66 0.96 -1.42
N GLU A 89 -8.02 0.19 -0.53
CA GLU A 89 -6.97 -0.77 -0.89
C GLU A 89 -7.47 -1.77 -1.94
N SER A 90 -8.64 -2.38 -1.71
CA SER A 90 -9.22 -3.34 -2.67
C SER A 90 -9.50 -2.73 -4.03
N LEU A 91 -10.02 -1.50 -4.09
CA LEU A 91 -10.27 -0.80 -5.36
C LEU A 91 -8.97 -0.56 -6.15
N GLY A 92 -7.88 -0.21 -5.45
CA GLY A 92 -6.56 -0.05 -6.06
C GLY A 92 -6.00 -1.39 -6.56
N GLU A 93 -6.04 -2.44 -5.73
CA GLU A 93 -5.54 -3.77 -6.10
C GLU A 93 -6.30 -4.39 -7.29
N LEU A 94 -7.61 -4.18 -7.36
CA LEU A 94 -8.47 -4.70 -8.41
C LEU A 94 -8.52 -3.79 -9.65
N GLY A 95 -7.85 -2.63 -9.63
CA GLY A 95 -7.78 -1.73 -10.78
C GLY A 95 -9.12 -1.06 -11.13
N ILE A 96 -9.98 -0.81 -10.15
CA ILE A 96 -11.34 -0.25 -10.35
C ILE A 96 -11.28 1.25 -10.59
N ARG A 97 -10.85 1.65 -11.80
CA ARG A 97 -10.67 3.06 -12.18
C ARG A 97 -11.93 3.91 -12.05
N ALA A 98 -13.11 3.30 -12.15
CA ALA A 98 -14.39 3.98 -11.96
C ALA A 98 -14.56 4.59 -10.56
N ALA A 99 -13.82 4.11 -9.55
CA ALA A 99 -13.89 4.60 -8.18
C ALA A 99 -13.08 5.89 -7.94
N VAL A 100 -12.25 6.33 -8.88
CA VAL A 100 -11.39 7.52 -8.74
C VAL A 100 -12.14 8.76 -8.23
N PRO A 101 -13.31 9.14 -8.79
CA PRO A 101 -14.04 10.31 -8.30
C PRO A 101 -14.46 10.17 -6.83
N ARG A 102 -14.80 8.96 -6.36
CA ARG A 102 -15.20 8.74 -4.98
C ARG A 102 -14.01 8.74 -4.03
N LEU A 103 -12.90 8.13 -4.43
CA LEU A 103 -11.64 8.19 -3.69
C LEU A 103 -11.16 9.63 -3.51
N LEU A 104 -11.26 10.47 -4.56
CA LEU A 104 -10.93 11.90 -4.46
C LEU A 104 -11.83 12.64 -3.47
N ALA A 105 -13.13 12.33 -3.47
CA ALA A 105 -14.08 12.94 -2.53
C ALA A 105 -13.81 12.51 -1.08
N LEU A 106 -13.52 11.23 -0.84
CA LEU A 106 -13.11 10.74 0.48
C LEU A 106 -11.82 11.40 0.93
N TYR A 107 -10.81 11.46 0.06
CA TYR A 107 -9.54 12.08 0.36
C TYR A 107 -9.69 13.56 0.76
N ALA A 108 -10.45 14.33 -0.02
CA ALA A 108 -10.74 15.73 0.31
C ALA A 108 -11.47 15.88 1.66
N SER A 109 -12.36 14.94 2.01
CA SER A 109 -13.02 14.92 3.31
C SER A 109 -12.03 14.69 4.46
N LEU A 110 -11.08 13.76 4.29
CA LEU A 110 -10.08 13.44 5.32
C LEU A 110 -9.18 14.65 5.62
N LEU A 111 -8.80 15.40 4.57
CA LEU A 111 -8.04 16.67 4.73
C LEU A 111 -8.84 17.73 5.52
N GLY A 112 -10.16 17.74 5.40
CA GLY A 112 -11.03 18.67 6.11
C GLY A 112 -11.31 18.31 7.57
N THR A 113 -11.12 17.05 7.96
CA THR A 113 -11.43 16.57 9.32
C THR A 113 -10.27 16.71 10.30
N GLY A 114 -9.08 17.15 9.85
CA GLY A 114 -7.88 17.22 10.68
C GLY A 114 -7.32 15.85 11.06
N VAL A 115 -7.82 14.78 10.42
CA VAL A 115 -7.22 13.45 10.45
C VAL A 115 -5.89 13.57 9.72
N ASP A 116 -4.82 13.03 10.30
CA ASP A 116 -3.52 13.03 9.64
C ASP A 116 -3.69 12.36 8.26
N PRO A 117 -3.37 13.04 7.14
CA PRO A 117 -3.45 12.48 5.80
C PRO A 117 -2.64 11.19 5.61
N LEU A 118 -1.81 10.84 6.59
CA LEU A 118 -0.98 9.65 6.67
C LEU A 118 -1.49 8.58 7.64
N GLU A 119 -2.62 8.76 8.33
CA GLU A 119 -3.28 7.62 8.97
C GLU A 119 -3.58 6.54 7.92
N CYS A 120 -3.67 5.27 8.34
CA CYS A 120 -3.81 4.12 7.45
C CYS A 120 -4.92 4.31 6.39
N GLU A 121 -6.04 4.95 6.77
CA GLU A 121 -7.12 5.28 5.84
C GLU A 121 -6.69 6.28 4.75
N GLY A 122 -6.02 7.37 5.11
CA GLY A 122 -5.51 8.36 4.18
C GLY A 122 -4.41 7.80 3.26
N GLU A 123 -3.54 6.95 3.81
CA GLU A 123 -2.52 6.23 3.04
C GLU A 123 -3.17 5.30 2.00
N ALA A 124 -4.13 4.47 2.41
CA ALA A 124 -4.87 3.56 1.53
C ALA A 124 -5.56 4.29 0.37
N VAL A 125 -6.26 5.38 0.67
CA VAL A 125 -6.96 6.19 -0.33
C VAL A 125 -5.96 6.81 -1.32
N ARG A 126 -4.85 7.35 -0.83
CA ARG A 126 -3.82 7.96 -1.69
C ARG A 126 -3.11 6.90 -2.55
N TRP A 127 -2.82 5.72 -1.99
CA TRP A 127 -2.26 4.60 -2.74
C TRP A 127 -3.21 4.17 -3.86
N ALA A 128 -4.49 3.97 -3.56
CA ALA A 128 -5.51 3.62 -4.56
C ALA A 128 -5.63 4.67 -5.66
N LEU A 129 -5.63 5.97 -5.31
CA LEU A 129 -5.62 7.05 -6.29
C LEU A 129 -4.38 7.01 -7.20
N THR A 130 -3.23 6.61 -6.67
CA THR A 130 -1.98 6.47 -7.44
C THR A 130 -2.08 5.32 -8.42
N GLU A 131 -2.45 4.12 -7.95
CA GLU A 131 -2.59 2.92 -8.79
C GLU A 131 -3.65 3.09 -9.89
N LEU A 132 -4.74 3.79 -9.60
CA LEU A 132 -5.82 4.04 -10.55
C LEU A 132 -5.57 5.24 -11.48
N GLY A 133 -4.47 5.96 -11.28
CA GLY A 133 -4.12 7.18 -12.03
C GLY A 133 -5.08 8.36 -11.79
N GLY A 134 -5.74 8.36 -10.63
CA GLY A 134 -6.52 9.49 -10.11
C GLY A 134 -5.66 10.56 -9.42
N ARG A 135 -4.44 10.19 -9.02
CA ARG A 135 -3.37 11.09 -8.59
C ARG A 135 -2.29 11.13 -9.65
N ARG A 136 -1.83 12.32 -10.02
CA ARG A 136 -0.64 12.48 -10.87
C ARG A 136 0.56 12.56 -9.94
N GLU A 137 1.14 11.40 -9.65
CA GLU A 137 2.46 11.33 -9.00
C GLU A 137 3.44 12.21 -9.78
N VAL A 138 3.86 13.34 -9.18
CA VAL A 138 4.99 14.10 -9.72
C VAL A 138 6.20 13.25 -9.39
N LEU A 139 6.74 12.51 -10.37
CA LEU A 139 7.99 11.80 -10.19
C LEU A 139 9.10 12.61 -10.87
N PRO A 140 9.97 13.27 -10.10
CA PRO A 140 11.08 14.03 -10.63
C PRO A 140 12.01 13.20 -11.54
N PRO A 141 12.68 13.82 -12.53
CA PRO A 141 13.44 13.10 -13.54
C PRO A 141 14.54 12.19 -12.98
N ARG A 142 15.29 12.61 -11.93
CA ARG A 142 16.35 11.76 -11.37
C ARG A 142 15.75 10.64 -10.52
N ALA A 143 14.79 10.94 -9.65
CA ALA A 143 14.07 9.91 -8.90
C ALA A 143 13.46 8.87 -9.84
N GLY A 144 12.88 9.31 -10.97
CA GLY A 144 12.33 8.44 -12.00
C GLY A 144 13.37 7.60 -12.74
N ALA A 145 14.56 8.15 -13.02
CA ALA A 145 15.66 7.44 -13.67
C ALA A 145 16.34 6.40 -12.75
N LEU A 146 16.36 6.65 -11.45
CA LEU A 146 16.93 5.75 -10.43
C LEU A 146 15.98 4.62 -10.04
N ALA A 147 14.67 4.85 -10.18
CA ALA A 147 13.66 3.84 -9.95
C ALA A 147 13.84 2.61 -10.86
N ARG A 148 13.51 1.44 -10.31
CA ARG A 148 13.47 0.16 -11.01
C ARG A 148 12.11 -0.49 -10.81
N ARG A 149 11.65 -1.25 -11.79
CA ARG A 149 10.46 -2.09 -11.66
C ARG A 149 10.87 -3.50 -11.27
N TYR A 150 10.17 -4.06 -10.29
CA TYR A 150 10.42 -5.41 -9.80
C TYR A 150 9.16 -6.26 -9.96
N GLU A 151 9.26 -7.36 -10.72
CA GLU A 151 8.17 -8.34 -10.84
C GLU A 151 7.77 -8.92 -9.47
N ALA A 152 8.75 -9.06 -8.56
CA ALA A 152 8.54 -9.46 -7.17
C ALA A 152 7.53 -8.58 -6.40
N LEU A 153 7.34 -7.34 -6.88
CA LEU A 153 6.43 -6.34 -6.33
C LEU A 153 5.22 -6.14 -7.27
N GLN A 154 4.82 -7.19 -8.00
CA GLN A 154 3.75 -7.12 -9.02
C GLN A 154 4.01 -6.05 -10.10
N GLY A 155 5.29 -5.81 -10.43
CA GLY A 155 5.70 -4.76 -11.38
C GLY A 155 5.81 -3.36 -10.78
N GLY A 156 5.66 -3.25 -9.45
CA GLY A 156 5.82 -2.03 -8.66
C GLY A 156 7.23 -1.44 -8.72
N ARG A 157 7.31 -0.15 -8.39
CA ARG A 157 8.54 0.66 -8.41
C ARG A 157 9.24 0.61 -7.06
N ALA A 158 10.57 0.45 -7.06
CA ALA A 158 11.42 0.64 -5.91
C ALA A 158 12.79 1.21 -6.32
N TRP A 159 13.54 1.73 -5.35
CA TRP A 159 14.87 2.29 -5.55
C TRP A 159 15.91 1.38 -4.92
N PRO A 160 17.04 1.08 -5.60
CA PRO A 160 18.18 0.48 -4.92
C PRO A 160 18.58 1.35 -3.73
N VAL A 161 18.91 0.74 -2.58
CA VAL A 161 19.29 1.53 -1.39
C VAL A 161 20.51 2.43 -1.64
N ALA A 162 21.40 2.03 -2.55
CA ALA A 162 22.53 2.86 -2.98
C ALA A 162 22.11 4.20 -3.64
N ASP A 163 20.93 4.23 -4.27
CA ASP A 163 20.40 5.39 -5.00
C ASP A 163 19.35 6.16 -4.16
N LEU A 164 19.03 5.69 -2.95
CA LEU A 164 17.92 6.18 -2.13
C LEU A 164 18.12 7.65 -1.73
N ALA A 165 19.31 8.03 -1.29
CA ALA A 165 19.61 9.40 -0.88
C ALA A 165 19.46 10.41 -2.04
N GLU A 166 19.82 10.01 -3.26
CA GLU A 166 19.66 10.83 -4.46
C GLU A 166 18.18 10.94 -4.86
N ALA A 167 17.44 9.84 -4.80
CA ALA A 167 16.00 9.84 -5.05
C ALA A 167 15.24 10.75 -4.05
N VAL A 168 15.54 10.63 -2.75
CA VAL A 168 14.98 11.48 -1.69
C VAL A 168 15.29 12.96 -1.94
N SER A 169 16.53 13.27 -2.31
CA SER A 169 16.93 14.66 -2.58
C SER A 169 16.22 15.24 -3.80
N ASP A 170 16.00 14.45 -4.85
CA ASP A 170 15.28 14.89 -6.05
C ASP A 170 13.79 15.10 -5.77
N LEU A 171 13.15 14.19 -5.02
CA LEU A 171 11.77 14.33 -4.54
C LEU A 171 11.58 15.63 -3.73
N ALA A 172 12.42 15.83 -2.71
CA ALA A 172 12.38 17.03 -1.89
C ALA A 172 12.68 18.31 -2.70
N GLY A 173 13.62 18.25 -3.65
CA GLY A 173 13.92 19.36 -4.57
C GLY A 173 12.75 19.79 -5.46
N HIS A 174 11.76 18.92 -5.63
CA HIS A 174 10.52 19.19 -6.36
C HIS A 174 9.32 19.41 -5.43
N GLY A 175 9.58 19.74 -4.16
CA GLY A 175 8.54 20.11 -3.20
C GLY A 175 7.71 18.94 -2.69
N GLN A 176 8.28 17.73 -2.70
CA GLN A 176 7.63 16.53 -2.19
C GLN A 176 8.22 16.13 -0.84
N ALA A 177 7.34 15.90 0.14
CA ALA A 177 7.72 15.46 1.47
C ALA A 177 7.78 13.94 1.52
N VAL A 178 8.99 13.40 1.67
CA VAL A 178 9.24 11.98 1.90
C VAL A 178 9.05 11.68 3.39
N TYR A 179 7.96 11.02 3.74
CA TYR A 179 7.59 10.80 5.14
C TYR A 179 7.92 9.37 5.63
N GLY A 180 8.34 8.49 4.72
CA GLY A 180 8.83 7.17 5.09
C GLY A 180 9.34 6.36 3.91
N PHE A 181 9.90 5.19 4.20
CA PHE A 181 10.14 4.14 3.20
C PHE A 181 10.22 2.74 3.82
N GLY A 182 9.75 1.74 3.06
CA GLY A 182 9.88 0.32 3.38
C GLY A 182 11.12 -0.31 2.76
N LEU A 183 11.90 -1.07 3.54
CA LEU A 183 13.08 -1.81 3.04
C LEU A 183 12.73 -3.26 2.68
N LEU A 184 13.01 -3.63 1.43
CA LEU A 184 12.79 -4.97 0.91
C LEU A 184 14.09 -5.56 0.36
N ARG A 185 14.25 -6.87 0.56
CA ARG A 185 15.33 -7.64 -0.04
C ARG A 185 14.77 -8.46 -1.19
N ILE A 186 15.32 -8.26 -2.38
CA ILE A 186 15.01 -9.06 -3.56
C ILE A 186 16.02 -10.21 -3.64
N GLY A 187 15.55 -11.43 -3.39
CA GLY A 187 16.35 -12.66 -3.47
C GLY A 187 16.58 -13.14 -4.90
N ALA A 188 17.48 -14.11 -5.08
CA ALA A 188 17.84 -14.68 -6.38
C ALA A 188 16.64 -15.30 -7.14
N GLU A 189 15.61 -15.77 -6.42
CA GLU A 189 14.37 -16.30 -6.98
C GLU A 189 13.34 -15.22 -7.34
N ARG A 190 13.73 -13.93 -7.34
CA ARG A 190 12.83 -12.78 -7.55
C ARG A 190 11.65 -12.74 -6.57
N ARG A 191 11.84 -13.28 -5.37
CA ARG A 191 10.92 -13.08 -4.24
C ARG A 191 11.39 -11.88 -3.42
N ALA A 192 10.44 -11.02 -3.06
CA ALA A 192 10.67 -9.94 -2.12
C ALA A 192 10.44 -10.46 -0.70
N SER A 193 11.36 -10.18 0.21
CA SER A 193 11.18 -10.40 1.65
C SER A 193 11.47 -9.10 2.38
N HIS A 194 10.68 -8.79 3.41
CA HIS A 194 10.95 -7.64 4.28
C HIS A 194 12.36 -7.74 4.88
N ALA A 195 13.13 -6.67 4.76
CA ALA A 195 14.54 -6.65 5.19
C ALA A 195 14.75 -6.11 6.62
N GLY A 196 13.65 -5.74 7.30
CA GLY A 196 13.66 -5.03 8.58
C GLY A 196 12.93 -3.68 8.48
N GLY A 197 12.41 -3.22 9.61
CA GLY A 197 11.49 -2.09 9.85
C GLY A 197 11.38 -1.06 8.73
N GLY A 198 10.16 -0.88 8.22
CA GLY A 198 9.82 0.35 7.49
C GLY A 198 10.19 1.53 8.37
N ILE A 199 10.91 2.49 7.81
CA ILE A 199 11.28 3.69 8.54
C ILE A 199 10.18 4.69 8.21
N ASP A 200 9.19 4.73 9.08
CA ASP A 200 8.04 5.63 9.00
C ASP A 200 8.16 6.65 10.13
N TRP A 201 8.24 7.92 9.76
CA TRP A 201 8.26 9.05 10.69
C TRP A 201 7.08 9.98 10.42
N ALA A 202 6.04 9.52 9.72
CA ALA A 202 4.80 10.25 9.46
C ALA A 202 4.25 10.94 10.71
N SER A 203 4.20 10.19 11.83
CA SER A 203 3.67 10.66 13.11
C SER A 203 4.53 11.74 13.80
N GLU A 204 5.79 11.88 13.40
CA GLU A 204 6.70 12.89 13.92
C GLU A 204 6.63 14.20 13.11
N VAL A 205 6.08 14.16 11.90
CA VAL A 205 5.98 15.32 11.01
C VAL A 205 4.95 16.31 11.54
N ASP A 206 5.35 17.58 11.70
CA ASP A 206 4.41 18.68 11.93
C ASP A 206 3.70 19.06 10.62
N TRP A 207 2.58 18.40 10.34
CA TRP A 207 1.72 18.68 9.18
C TRP A 207 1.10 20.09 9.17
N GLY A 208 1.17 20.81 10.30
CA GLY A 208 0.76 22.21 10.40
C GLY A 208 1.79 23.22 9.88
N ALA A 209 3.04 22.80 9.66
CA ALA A 209 4.12 23.68 9.25
C ALA A 209 3.94 24.24 7.81
N PRO A 210 4.58 25.37 7.47
CA PRO A 210 4.69 25.83 6.10
C PRO A 210 5.26 24.73 5.19
N TRP A 211 4.62 24.49 4.04
CA TRP A 211 4.97 23.36 3.16
C TRP A 211 6.47 23.23 2.83
N PRO A 212 7.21 24.32 2.50
CA PRO A 212 8.64 24.21 2.24
C PRO A 212 9.46 23.77 3.46
N GLU A 213 9.05 24.15 4.67
CA GLU A 213 9.71 23.77 5.93
C GLU A 213 9.47 22.30 6.24
N LEU A 214 8.23 21.83 6.03
CA LEU A 214 7.87 20.43 6.15
C LEU A 214 8.68 19.55 5.18
N VAL A 215 8.76 19.93 3.90
CA VAL A 215 9.56 19.21 2.90
C VAL A 215 11.04 19.13 3.31
N ALA A 216 11.58 20.23 3.85
CA ALA A 216 12.96 20.26 4.33
C ALA A 216 13.17 19.32 5.53
N ALA A 217 12.28 19.34 6.52
CA ALA A 217 12.35 18.47 7.70
C ALA A 217 12.25 16.97 7.30
N CYS A 218 11.27 16.63 6.46
CA CYS A 218 11.10 15.29 5.92
C CYS A 218 12.32 14.81 5.15
N ARG A 219 12.95 15.68 4.35
CA ARG A 219 14.20 15.37 3.64
C ARG A 219 15.33 15.02 4.61
N GLU A 220 15.50 15.79 5.68
CA GLU A 220 16.56 15.54 6.67
C GLU A 220 16.40 14.17 7.32
N TRP A 221 15.19 13.83 7.78
CA TRP A 221 14.90 12.52 8.36
C TRP A 221 15.08 11.39 7.36
N ALA A 222 14.59 11.57 6.12
CA ALA A 222 14.73 10.59 5.05
C ALA A 222 16.19 10.31 4.69
N LEU A 223 17.05 11.33 4.67
CA LEU A 223 18.48 11.17 4.38
C LEU A 223 19.20 10.45 5.53
N LEU A 224 18.92 10.81 6.78
CA LEU A 224 19.47 10.12 7.96
C LEU A 224 19.07 8.63 7.96
N ALA A 225 17.80 8.35 7.65
CA ALA A 225 17.30 6.99 7.53
C ALA A 225 17.95 6.24 6.35
N ALA A 226 18.15 6.89 5.20
CA ALA A 226 18.81 6.29 4.05
C ALA A 226 20.28 5.94 4.32
N GLU A 227 21.00 6.79 5.06
CA GLU A 227 22.37 6.53 5.50
C GLU A 227 22.43 5.32 6.45
N ALA A 228 21.50 5.22 7.40
CA ALA A 228 21.39 4.08 8.31
C ALA A 228 21.04 2.76 7.58
N ALA A 229 20.29 2.84 6.49
CA ALA A 229 19.91 1.69 5.67
C ALA A 229 21.04 1.19 4.73
N GLY A 230 22.05 2.03 4.47
CA GLY A 230 23.23 1.67 3.68
C GLY A 230 24.10 0.60 4.35
N PRO A 231 25.13 0.08 3.65
CA PRO A 231 26.09 -0.83 4.28
C PRO A 231 26.84 -0.05 5.36
N GLY A 232 26.43 -0.23 6.62
CA GLY A 232 26.97 0.54 7.74
C GLY A 232 28.50 0.48 7.84
N PRO A 233 29.16 1.52 8.38
CA PRO A 233 30.60 1.50 8.62
C PRO A 233 30.87 0.59 9.83
N GLY A 234 31.08 -0.72 9.61
CA GLY A 234 31.31 -1.60 10.76
C GLY A 234 31.40 -3.11 10.59
N SER A 235 31.33 -3.69 9.39
CA SER A 235 31.81 -5.07 9.23
C SER A 235 33.33 -5.04 9.07
N GLY A 236 34.04 -4.97 10.21
CA GLY A 236 35.49 -5.09 10.23
C GLY A 236 35.93 -6.31 9.44
N SER A 237 36.68 -6.09 8.37
CA SER A 237 37.44 -7.13 7.70
C SER A 237 38.36 -7.78 8.74
N ALA A 238 38.06 -9.04 9.10
CA ALA A 238 39.10 -9.91 9.62
C ALA A 238 40.13 -10.13 8.49
N PRO A 239 41.44 -9.91 8.72
CA PRO A 239 42.43 -10.15 7.69
C PRO A 239 42.70 -11.66 7.64
N GLY A 240 42.34 -12.29 6.52
CA GLY A 240 42.81 -13.64 6.22
C GLY A 240 41.74 -14.56 5.68
N SER A 241 41.44 -14.46 4.39
CA SER A 241 41.22 -15.61 3.50
C SER A 241 41.21 -15.14 2.05
N ALA A 242 41.90 -15.90 1.20
CA ALA A 242 42.19 -15.63 -0.22
C ALA A 242 40.92 -15.49 -1.10
N PRO A 243 41.02 -14.96 -2.33
CA PRO A 243 39.85 -14.58 -3.12
C PRO A 243 39.20 -15.82 -3.74
N GLY A 244 38.13 -16.30 -3.11
CA GLY A 244 37.14 -17.15 -3.77
C GLY A 244 36.19 -16.25 -4.55
N SER A 245 36.21 -16.36 -5.88
CA SER A 245 35.31 -15.67 -6.80
C SER A 245 33.86 -15.74 -6.30
N ALA A 246 33.31 -14.61 -5.87
CA ALA A 246 31.88 -14.51 -5.60
C ALA A 246 31.11 -14.72 -6.92
N PRO A 247 30.07 -15.56 -6.95
CA PRO A 247 29.21 -15.63 -8.13
C PRO A 247 28.57 -14.25 -8.33
N GLY A 248 28.71 -13.71 -9.54
CA GLY A 248 28.19 -12.38 -9.88
C GLY A 248 26.74 -12.25 -9.45
N SER A 249 26.46 -11.22 -8.63
CA SER A 249 25.10 -10.87 -8.24
C SER A 249 24.23 -10.79 -9.49
N ALA A 250 23.16 -11.58 -9.52
CA ALA A 250 22.23 -11.57 -10.64
C ALA A 250 21.65 -10.15 -10.80
N PRO A 251 21.50 -9.63 -12.02
CA PRO A 251 20.88 -8.33 -12.24
C PRO A 251 19.46 -8.35 -11.67
N GLY A 252 19.23 -7.59 -10.60
CA GLY A 252 17.93 -7.49 -9.92
C GLY A 252 17.86 -8.04 -8.49
N SER A 253 18.91 -8.70 -7.98
CA SER A 253 19.00 -9.07 -6.55
C SER A 253 19.66 -7.96 -5.73
N GLY A 254 19.09 -7.59 -4.59
CA GLY A 254 19.63 -6.51 -3.76
C GLY A 254 18.67 -5.97 -2.70
N LEU A 255 19.16 -5.04 -1.88
CA LEU A 255 18.33 -4.27 -0.95
C LEU A 255 17.74 -3.07 -1.69
N VAL A 256 16.42 -2.91 -1.60
CA VAL A 256 15.65 -1.86 -2.28
C VAL A 256 14.72 -1.18 -1.27
N ALA A 257 14.37 0.07 -1.55
CA ALA A 257 13.46 0.88 -0.77
C ALA A 257 12.22 1.23 -1.60
N ARG A 258 11.04 1.06 -1.02
CA ARG A 258 9.79 1.65 -1.52
C ARG A 258 9.60 2.97 -0.77
N ILE A 259 9.70 4.09 -1.48
CA ILE A 259 9.60 5.43 -0.89
C ILE A 259 8.14 5.84 -0.81
N ASP A 260 7.75 6.44 0.30
CA ASP A 260 6.41 6.96 0.55
C ASP A 260 6.49 8.50 0.68
N TRP A 261 5.78 9.22 -0.21
CA TRP A 261 5.83 10.69 -0.26
C TRP A 261 4.51 11.35 -0.67
N VAL A 262 4.38 12.61 -0.28
CA VAL A 262 3.24 13.49 -0.56
C VAL A 262 3.70 14.82 -1.17
N ASP A 263 2.84 15.46 -1.95
CA ASP A 263 3.02 16.81 -2.46
C ASP A 263 2.04 17.82 -1.80
N ALA A 264 2.22 19.11 -2.07
CA ALA A 264 1.41 20.15 -1.42
C ALA A 264 -0.10 20.01 -1.69
N SER A 265 -0.47 19.45 -2.83
CA SER A 265 -1.87 19.23 -3.21
C SER A 265 -2.48 18.02 -2.50
N ASP A 266 -1.64 17.15 -1.94
CA ASP A 266 -2.09 16.00 -1.15
C ASP A 266 -2.47 16.39 0.29
N VAL A 267 -1.90 17.47 0.84
CA VAL A 267 -2.05 17.82 2.27
C VAL A 267 -2.86 19.11 2.47
N ARG A 268 -3.11 19.86 1.40
CA ARG A 268 -3.87 21.11 1.45
C ARG A 268 -5.08 20.99 0.55
N ALA A 269 -6.28 21.14 1.14
CA ALA A 269 -7.47 21.43 0.36
C ALA A 269 -7.24 22.76 -0.42
N PRO A 270 -7.78 22.89 -1.64
CA PRO A 270 -7.77 24.17 -2.36
C PRO A 270 -8.49 25.28 -1.59
#